data_AF-A0A536GLV5-F1
#
_entry.id   AF-A0A536GLV5-F1
#
_cell.length_a   1.000
_cell.length_b   1.000
_cell.length_c   1.000
_cell.angle_alpha   90.00
_cell.angle_beta   90.00
_cell.angle_gamma   90.00
#
_symmetry.space_group_name_H-M   'P 1'
#
loop_
_entity.id
_entity.type
_entity.pdbx_description
1 polymer ?
#
loop_
_entity_poly.entity_id
_entity_poly.type
_entity_poly.pdbx_seq_one_letter_code
_entity_poly.pdbx_strand_id
1 'polypeptide(L)'
;LEGLRHICDRIGALLIFDEIIAFRAAPGGAQSLVGVRPDLTTLGKIIGGGYPLAAFGGAAEVMDRFDARRAGALTHGGTFNGNPVAAAAGLATLAQLTPDVYADLDRQAVRLRDGVADRAARAGAGVRVAAAASLFQVRLGQETAASAVSTGAGPAELFVRLLLAGFYLAPRGLGAIATPATDVDVDELAAAIVEAAVAIGPG
;
A
#
# COMPACT_ATOMS: atom_id res chain seq x y z
N LEU A 1 6.34 -5.09 15.52
CA LEU A 1 6.73 -3.66 15.49
C LEU A 1 7.14 -3.16 16.87
N GLU A 2 6.40 -3.50 17.93
CA GLU A 2 6.75 -3.17 19.33
C GLU A 2 8.18 -3.57 19.71
N GLY A 3 8.62 -4.77 19.34
CA GLY A 3 9.99 -5.21 19.59
C GLY A 3 11.06 -4.32 18.93
N LEU A 4 10.80 -3.80 17.72
CA LEU A 4 11.72 -2.86 17.06
C LEU A 4 11.76 -1.52 17.81
N ARG A 5 10.59 -1.00 18.21
CA ARG A 5 10.50 0.22 19.03
C ARG A 5 11.32 0.09 20.32
N HIS A 6 11.11 -1.00 21.06
CA HIS A 6 11.84 -1.24 22.30
C HIS A 6 13.36 -1.32 22.10
N ILE A 7 13.82 -1.99 21.04
CA ILE A 7 15.25 -2.09 20.73
C ILE A 7 15.83 -0.71 20.38
N CYS A 8 15.15 0.05 19.53
CA CYS A 8 15.54 1.41 19.14
C CYS A 8 15.70 2.31 20.37
N ASP A 9 14.71 2.31 21.28
CA ASP A 9 14.74 3.09 22.51
C ASP A 9 15.93 2.70 23.40
N ARG A 10 16.18 1.38 23.53
CA ARG A 10 17.25 0.86 24.38
C ARG A 10 18.66 1.24 23.87
N ILE A 11 18.86 1.29 22.56
CA ILE A 11 20.17 1.56 21.96
C ILE A 11 20.35 3.01 21.48
N GLY A 12 19.32 3.85 21.62
CA GLY A 12 19.34 5.23 21.13
C GLY A 12 19.30 5.35 19.60
N ALA A 13 18.79 4.34 18.90
CA ALA A 13 18.59 4.40 17.44
C ALA A 13 17.23 5.00 17.10
N LEU A 14 17.15 5.73 15.99
CA LEU A 14 15.88 6.22 15.47
C LEU A 14 15.10 5.08 14.80
N LEU A 15 13.86 4.89 15.19
CA LEU A 15 12.89 4.07 14.47
C LEU A 15 12.25 4.91 13.36
N ILE A 16 12.40 4.47 12.12
CA ILE A 16 11.80 5.12 10.96
C ILE A 16 10.77 4.17 10.36
N PHE A 17 9.54 4.65 10.22
CA PHE A 17 8.54 3.94 9.43
C PHE A 17 8.52 4.48 8.01
N ASP A 18 8.67 3.57 7.05
CA ASP A 18 8.38 3.86 5.66
C ASP A 18 6.88 3.67 5.40
N GLU A 19 6.16 4.78 5.36
CA GLU A 19 4.73 4.81 5.08
C GLU A 19 4.43 5.33 3.67
N ILE A 20 5.40 5.32 2.75
CA ILE A 20 5.21 5.76 1.36
C ILE A 20 4.03 5.04 0.70
N ILE A 21 3.85 3.75 0.99
CA ILE A 21 2.69 2.97 0.56
C ILE A 21 1.68 2.83 1.70
N ALA A 22 2.14 2.61 2.94
CA ALA A 22 1.31 2.21 4.06
C ALA A 22 0.42 3.34 4.63
N PHE A 23 0.76 4.61 4.38
CA PHE A 23 -0.02 5.76 4.85
C PHE A 23 -1.49 5.73 4.44
N ARG A 24 -1.80 5.08 3.31
CA ARG A 24 -3.19 4.91 2.82
C ARG A 24 -4.05 4.01 3.71
N ALA A 25 -3.49 3.34 4.72
CA ALA A 25 -4.21 2.36 5.51
C ALA A 25 -5.24 2.98 6.46
N ALA A 26 -5.03 4.23 6.89
CA ALA A 26 -5.92 4.95 7.79
C ALA A 26 -5.63 6.46 7.71
N PRO A 27 -6.49 7.35 8.24
CA PRO A 27 -6.19 8.78 8.30
C PRO A 27 -4.85 9.10 9.00
N GLY A 28 -4.48 8.29 10.01
CA GLY A 28 -3.21 8.40 10.73
C GLY A 28 -2.09 7.51 10.20
N GLY A 29 -2.26 6.90 9.02
CA GLY A 29 -1.34 5.90 8.48
C GLY A 29 -1.39 4.56 9.22
N ALA A 30 -0.57 3.62 8.76
CA ALA A 30 -0.45 2.29 9.36
C ALA A 30 0.03 2.35 10.82
N GLN A 31 0.87 3.33 11.18
CA GLN A 31 1.27 3.56 12.57
C GLN A 31 0.09 3.71 13.54
N SER A 32 -1.02 4.32 13.09
CA SER A 32 -2.22 4.50 13.91
C SER A 32 -2.97 3.20 14.18
N LEU A 33 -2.90 2.25 13.25
CA LEU A 33 -3.53 0.93 13.37
C LEU A 33 -2.73 0.00 14.27
N VAL A 34 -1.40 0.06 14.19
CA VAL A 34 -0.50 -0.82 14.95
C VAL A 34 -0.15 -0.27 16.35
N GLY A 35 -0.50 0.98 16.66
CA GLY A 35 -0.27 1.59 17.97
C GLY A 35 1.20 1.84 18.32
N VAL A 36 2.11 1.80 17.34
CA VAL A 36 3.56 2.03 17.53
C VAL A 36 3.96 3.34 16.88
N ARG A 37 4.50 4.27 17.68
CA ARG A 37 4.98 5.57 17.21
C ARG A 37 6.46 5.51 16.81
N PRO A 38 6.80 5.75 15.54
CA PRO A 38 8.19 5.91 15.10
C PRO A 38 8.74 7.28 15.48
N ASP A 39 10.06 7.44 15.42
CA ASP A 39 10.71 8.75 15.60
C ASP A 39 10.60 9.60 14.33
N LEU A 40 10.64 8.94 13.16
CA LEU A 40 10.39 9.56 11.85
C LEU A 40 9.47 8.70 11.00
N THR A 41 8.72 9.35 10.13
CA THR A 41 7.88 8.73 9.10
C THR A 41 8.26 9.30 7.74
N THR A 42 8.43 8.44 6.74
CA THR A 42 8.54 8.87 5.33
C THR A 42 7.21 8.65 4.62
N LEU A 43 6.84 9.60 3.77
CA LEU A 43 5.58 9.66 3.06
C LEU A 43 5.83 9.96 1.58
N GLY A 44 4.92 9.49 0.74
CA GLY A 44 4.96 9.71 -0.70
C GLY A 44 3.67 9.22 -1.36
N LYS A 45 3.73 8.94 -2.66
CA LYS A 45 2.61 8.38 -3.43
C LYS A 45 1.33 9.23 -3.30
N ILE A 46 0.37 8.80 -2.47
CA ILE A 46 -0.96 9.40 -2.41
C ILE A 46 -0.94 10.82 -1.84
N ILE A 47 0.09 11.18 -1.06
CA ILE A 47 0.16 12.52 -0.46
C ILE A 47 0.28 13.63 -1.51
N GLY A 48 0.74 13.31 -2.72
CA GLY A 48 0.90 14.27 -3.81
C GLY A 48 -0.28 14.37 -4.77
N GLY A 49 -1.34 13.57 -4.57
CA GLY A 49 -2.50 13.60 -5.47
C GLY A 49 -2.16 13.30 -6.93
N GLY A 50 -1.20 12.41 -7.19
CA GLY A 50 -0.70 12.08 -8.52
C GLY A 50 0.47 12.95 -9.01
N TYR A 51 0.81 14.02 -8.29
CA TYR A 51 2.01 14.84 -8.57
C TYR A 51 3.22 14.40 -7.74
N PRO A 52 4.45 14.69 -8.18
CA PRO A 52 5.66 14.40 -7.41
C PRO A 52 5.67 15.17 -6.07
N LEU A 53 5.34 14.45 -4.99
CA LEU A 53 5.46 14.92 -3.62
C LEU A 53 5.91 13.77 -2.72
N ALA A 54 6.90 14.06 -1.89
CA ALA A 54 7.35 13.21 -0.80
C ALA A 54 7.56 14.09 0.43
N ALA A 55 7.47 13.49 1.61
CA ALA A 55 7.72 14.17 2.87
C ALA A 55 8.41 13.23 3.84
N PHE A 56 9.15 13.80 4.77
CA PHE A 56 9.57 13.12 5.99
C PHE A 56 9.28 14.04 7.17
N GLY A 57 8.91 13.46 8.29
CA GLY A 57 8.56 14.21 9.50
C GLY A 57 8.50 13.29 10.70
N GLY A 58 8.37 13.85 11.90
CA GLY A 58 8.29 13.05 13.12
C GLY A 58 8.58 13.86 14.37
N ALA A 59 9.36 13.29 15.29
CA ALA A 59 9.71 13.93 16.55
C ALA A 59 10.35 15.31 16.34
N ALA A 60 9.81 16.32 17.04
CA ALA A 60 10.25 17.71 16.90
C ALA A 60 11.75 17.87 17.17
N GLU A 61 12.27 17.18 18.18
CA GLU A 61 13.71 17.20 18.53
C GLU A 61 14.63 16.72 17.39
N VAL A 62 14.14 15.82 16.53
CA VAL A 62 14.87 15.35 15.35
C VAL A 62 14.71 16.35 14.21
N MET A 63 13.49 16.83 13.97
CA MET A 63 13.20 17.77 12.89
C MET A 63 13.85 19.15 13.11
N ASP A 64 14.09 19.53 14.37
CA ASP A 64 14.79 20.77 14.74
C ASP A 64 16.22 20.84 14.19
N ARG A 65 16.81 19.70 13.81
CA ARG A 65 18.12 19.66 13.14
C ARG A 65 18.10 20.35 11.77
N PHE A 66 16.94 20.51 11.15
CA PHE A 66 16.75 21.17 9.85
C PHE A 66 16.32 22.64 9.97
N ASP A 67 16.14 23.17 11.17
CA ASP A 67 15.78 24.59 11.35
C ASP A 67 16.95 25.50 10.98
N ALA A 68 16.83 26.17 9.83
CA ALA A 68 17.85 27.07 9.29
C ALA A 68 18.22 28.25 10.22
N ARG A 69 17.42 28.53 11.26
CA ARG A 69 17.71 29.55 12.27
C ARG A 69 18.74 29.08 13.31
N ARG A 70 19.03 27.78 13.38
CA ARG A 70 19.97 27.19 14.35
C ARG A 70 21.39 27.15 13.79
N ALA A 71 22.37 27.43 14.65
CA ALA A 71 23.77 27.22 14.32
C ALA A 71 24.03 25.72 14.07
N GLY A 72 24.67 25.39 12.93
CA GLY A 72 24.97 24.02 12.55
C GLY A 72 23.76 23.20 12.04
N ALA A 73 22.72 23.89 11.56
CA ALA A 73 21.57 23.24 10.94
C ALA A 73 21.97 22.39 9.72
N LEU A 74 21.27 21.27 9.56
CA LEU A 74 21.35 20.44 8.36
C LEU A 74 20.64 21.13 7.20
N THR A 75 21.24 21.06 6.01
CA THR A 75 20.65 21.61 4.80
C THR A 75 19.78 20.57 4.11
N HIS A 76 18.56 20.97 3.73
CA HIS A 76 17.67 20.17 2.90
C HIS A 76 17.15 21.03 1.74
N GLY A 77 17.88 21.00 0.63
CA GLY A 77 17.52 21.71 -0.59
C GLY A 77 16.70 20.86 -1.56
N GLY A 78 16.04 21.52 -2.50
CA GLY A 78 15.38 20.89 -3.64
C GLY A 78 14.52 21.88 -4.40
N THR A 79 14.78 22.06 -5.70
CA THR A 79 14.10 23.07 -6.54
C THR A 79 12.58 22.93 -6.54
N PHE A 80 12.08 21.69 -6.45
CA PHE A 80 10.66 21.38 -6.50
C PHE A 80 10.06 21.02 -5.13
N ASN A 81 10.84 21.13 -4.04
CA ASN A 81 10.34 20.87 -2.70
C ASN A 81 9.21 21.86 -2.38
N GLY A 82 8.06 21.36 -1.97
CA GLY A 82 6.90 22.20 -1.65
C GLY A 82 6.33 22.97 -2.84
N ASN A 83 6.55 22.51 -4.08
CA ASN A 83 5.98 23.17 -5.25
C ASN A 83 4.44 23.28 -5.11
N PRO A 84 3.84 24.44 -5.46
CA PRO A 84 2.46 24.76 -5.13
C PRO A 84 1.45 23.84 -5.84
N VAL A 85 1.79 23.29 -7.01
CA VAL A 85 0.92 22.37 -7.75
C VAL A 85 0.77 21.06 -6.98
N ALA A 86 1.88 20.43 -6.59
CA ALA A 86 1.85 19.19 -5.84
C ALA A 86 1.25 19.38 -4.43
N ALA A 87 1.50 20.53 -3.79
CA ALA A 87 0.90 20.86 -2.50
C ALA A 87 -0.64 21.00 -2.61
N ALA A 88 -1.14 21.73 -3.63
CA ALA A 88 -2.57 21.90 -3.85
C ALA A 88 -3.27 20.58 -4.19
N ALA A 89 -2.68 19.77 -5.08
CA ALA A 89 -3.22 18.45 -5.43
C ALA A 89 -3.22 17.49 -4.23
N GLY A 90 -2.14 17.52 -3.43
CA GLY A 90 -2.03 16.75 -2.20
C GLY A 90 -3.11 17.12 -1.18
N LEU A 91 -3.26 18.41 -0.89
CA LEU A 91 -4.31 18.90 0.02
C LEU A 91 -5.71 18.49 -0.45
N ALA A 92 -6.02 18.68 -1.73
CA ALA A 92 -7.31 18.29 -2.30
C ALA A 92 -7.56 16.77 -2.20
N THR A 93 -6.52 15.96 -2.40
CA THR A 93 -6.59 14.50 -2.27
C THR A 93 -6.84 14.09 -0.83
N LEU A 94 -6.04 14.59 0.12
CA LEU A 94 -6.16 14.23 1.53
C LEU A 94 -7.50 14.68 2.12
N ALA A 95 -8.05 15.82 1.67
CA ALA A 95 -9.36 16.29 2.09
C ALA A 95 -10.52 15.37 1.66
N GLN A 96 -10.35 14.59 0.59
CA GLN A 96 -11.35 13.62 0.12
C GLN A 96 -11.25 12.25 0.82
N LEU A 97 -10.14 11.97 1.50
CA LEU A 97 -9.95 10.72 2.24
C LEU A 97 -10.63 10.81 3.61
N THR A 98 -11.97 10.76 3.61
CA THR A 98 -12.79 10.77 4.83
C THR A 98 -12.86 9.38 5.46
N PRO A 99 -13.24 9.26 6.76
CA PRO A 99 -13.43 7.96 7.40
C PRO A 99 -14.34 7.00 6.62
N ASP A 100 -15.41 7.51 5.99
CA ASP A 100 -16.31 6.70 5.17
C ASP A 100 -15.63 6.16 3.91
N VAL A 101 -14.75 6.95 3.28
CA VAL A 101 -13.95 6.51 2.13
C VAL A 101 -12.97 5.41 2.52
N TYR A 102 -12.31 5.53 3.68
CA TYR A 102 -11.47 4.44 4.20
C TYR A 102 -12.29 3.17 4.47
N ALA A 103 -13.44 3.29 5.12
CA ALA A 103 -14.33 2.16 5.39
C ALA A 103 -14.84 1.49 4.11
N ASP A 104 -15.11 2.27 3.05
CA ASP A 104 -15.51 1.77 1.74
C ASP A 104 -14.38 0.96 1.09
N LEU A 105 -13.16 1.51 1.04
CA LEU A 105 -11.99 0.83 0.48
C LEU A 105 -11.66 -0.47 1.24
N ASP A 106 -11.79 -0.47 2.56
CA ASP A 106 -11.61 -1.65 3.40
C ASP A 106 -12.67 -2.72 3.08
N ARG A 107 -13.94 -2.32 2.92
CA ARG A 107 -15.02 -3.22 2.50
C ARG A 107 -14.74 -3.82 1.13
N GLN A 108 -14.31 -3.02 0.15
CA GLN A 108 -13.96 -3.51 -1.19
C GLN A 108 -12.80 -4.51 -1.15
N ALA A 109 -11.80 -4.27 -0.31
CA ALA A 109 -10.65 -5.17 -0.17
C ALA A 109 -11.04 -6.51 0.46
N VAL A 110 -11.93 -6.49 1.46
CA VAL A 110 -12.53 -7.70 2.04
C VAL A 110 -13.38 -8.44 1.00
N ARG A 111 -14.21 -7.72 0.24
CA ARG A 111 -15.02 -8.28 -0.85
C ARG A 111 -14.14 -9.00 -1.89
N LEU A 112 -13.05 -8.38 -2.33
CA LEU A 112 -12.10 -8.99 -3.27
C LEU A 112 -11.50 -10.27 -2.69
N ARG A 113 -10.98 -10.20 -1.46
CA ARG A 113 -10.33 -11.32 -0.78
C ARG A 113 -11.27 -12.52 -0.66
N ASP A 114 -12.47 -12.30 -0.12
CA ASP A 114 -13.45 -13.35 0.16
C ASP A 114 -14.06 -13.87 -1.14
N GLY A 115 -14.32 -12.97 -2.10
CA GLY A 115 -14.79 -13.32 -3.43
C GLY A 115 -13.82 -14.22 -4.21
N VAL A 116 -12.52 -14.00 -4.10
CA VAL A 116 -11.50 -14.90 -4.67
C VAL A 116 -11.45 -16.21 -3.90
N ALA A 117 -11.46 -16.17 -2.57
CA ALA A 117 -11.38 -17.38 -1.73
C ALA A 117 -12.54 -18.36 -2.03
N ASP A 118 -13.77 -17.85 -2.10
CA ASP A 118 -14.97 -18.65 -2.38
C ASP A 118 -14.93 -19.28 -3.78
N ARG A 119 -14.54 -18.50 -4.79
CA ARG A 119 -14.44 -18.96 -6.18
C ARG A 119 -13.31 -19.97 -6.36
N ALA A 120 -12.15 -19.71 -5.76
CA ALA A 120 -11.00 -20.61 -5.81
C ALA A 120 -11.32 -21.97 -5.16
N ALA A 121 -12.02 -21.97 -4.03
CA ALA A 121 -12.45 -23.20 -3.35
C ALA A 121 -13.39 -24.04 -4.23
N ARG A 122 -14.35 -23.41 -4.93
CA ARG A 122 -15.27 -24.11 -5.84
C ARG A 122 -14.59 -24.65 -7.10
N ALA A 123 -13.60 -23.92 -7.61
CA ALA A 123 -12.88 -24.28 -8.83
C ALA A 123 -11.68 -25.22 -8.59
N GLY A 124 -11.29 -25.47 -7.34
CA GLY A 124 -10.06 -26.18 -7.02
C GLY A 124 -8.79 -25.42 -7.44
N ALA A 125 -8.87 -24.09 -7.53
CA ALA A 125 -7.77 -23.25 -8.03
C ALA A 125 -6.77 -22.91 -6.91
N GLY A 126 -5.48 -23.06 -7.19
CA GLY A 126 -4.40 -22.67 -6.27
C GLY A 126 -4.13 -21.17 -6.32
N VAL A 127 -5.05 -20.34 -5.83
CA VAL A 127 -4.87 -18.88 -5.76
C VAL A 127 -5.41 -18.30 -4.46
N ARG A 128 -4.71 -17.30 -3.92
CA ARG A 128 -5.13 -16.55 -2.72
C ARG A 128 -4.89 -15.07 -2.93
N VAL A 129 -5.71 -14.25 -2.28
CA VAL A 129 -5.48 -12.80 -2.17
C VAL A 129 -5.24 -12.46 -0.71
N ALA A 130 -4.15 -11.75 -0.43
CA ALA A 130 -3.98 -11.04 0.82
C ALA A 130 -4.43 -9.60 0.60
N ALA A 131 -5.27 -9.05 1.48
CA ALA A 131 -5.75 -7.68 1.35
C ALA A 131 -5.70 -6.97 2.71
N ALA A 132 -5.31 -5.70 2.70
CA ALA A 132 -5.25 -4.84 3.87
C ALA A 132 -5.43 -3.39 3.44
N ALA A 133 -6.37 -2.71 4.08
CA ALA A 133 -6.89 -1.43 3.59
C ALA A 133 -7.23 -1.50 2.09
N SER A 134 -6.89 -0.47 1.32
CA SER A 134 -7.10 -0.49 -0.14
C SER A 134 -6.08 -1.34 -0.92
N LEU A 135 -5.14 -2.06 -0.28
CA LEU A 135 -4.09 -2.82 -0.96
C LEU A 135 -4.45 -4.29 -1.04
N PHE A 136 -4.06 -4.94 -2.13
CA PHE A 136 -4.17 -6.39 -2.26
C PHE A 136 -3.01 -6.99 -3.04
N GLN A 137 -2.74 -8.27 -2.77
CA GLN A 137 -1.67 -9.05 -3.37
C GLN A 137 -2.23 -10.41 -3.75
N VAL A 138 -2.27 -10.70 -5.06
CA VAL A 138 -2.60 -12.00 -5.62
C VAL A 138 -1.38 -12.92 -5.50
N ARG A 139 -1.58 -14.16 -5.08
CA ARG A 139 -0.56 -15.20 -4.99
C ARG A 139 -1.07 -16.50 -5.57
N LEU A 140 -0.27 -17.11 -6.44
CA LEU A 140 -0.51 -18.43 -7.01
C LEU A 140 0.14 -19.51 -6.12
N GLY A 141 -0.42 -20.71 -6.15
CA GLY A 141 0.08 -21.87 -5.42
C GLY A 141 -0.21 -21.86 -3.91
N GLN A 142 0.44 -22.78 -3.19
CA GLN A 142 0.38 -22.88 -1.72
C GLN A 142 1.47 -22.04 -1.02
N GLU A 143 2.03 -21.04 -1.71
CA GLU A 143 3.07 -20.19 -1.13
C GLU A 143 2.54 -19.51 0.15
N THR A 144 3.23 -19.75 1.28
CA THR A 144 2.83 -19.17 2.56
C THR A 144 2.98 -17.65 2.55
N ALA A 145 2.21 -16.97 3.41
CA ALA A 145 2.21 -15.51 3.54
C ALA A 145 3.61 -14.90 3.77
N ALA A 146 4.57 -15.69 4.27
CA ALA A 146 5.94 -15.28 4.59
C ALA A 146 6.85 -15.06 3.36
N SER A 147 6.52 -15.61 2.19
CA SER A 147 7.28 -15.30 0.97
C SER A 147 6.96 -13.88 0.50
N ALA A 148 7.96 -13.00 0.43
CA ALA A 148 7.78 -11.63 -0.06
C ALA A 148 7.63 -11.55 -1.60
N VAL A 149 7.98 -12.63 -2.32
CA VAL A 149 8.02 -12.67 -3.77
C VAL A 149 7.53 -14.03 -4.24
N SER A 150 6.47 -14.04 -5.05
CA SER A 150 6.12 -15.25 -5.80
C SER A 150 7.14 -15.42 -6.92
N THR A 151 7.82 -16.56 -6.95
CA THR A 151 8.90 -16.82 -7.91
C THR A 151 8.42 -17.79 -8.99
N GLY A 152 8.94 -17.67 -10.22
CA GLY A 152 8.54 -18.49 -11.37
C GLY A 152 7.77 -17.73 -12.46
N ALA A 153 7.30 -18.45 -13.48
CA ALA A 153 6.57 -17.87 -14.63
C ALA A 153 5.12 -17.48 -14.30
N GLY A 154 4.54 -18.05 -13.24
CA GLY A 154 3.15 -17.86 -12.84
C GLY A 154 2.71 -16.39 -12.70
N PRO A 155 3.45 -15.52 -11.98
CA PRO A 155 3.10 -14.11 -11.85
C PRO A 155 3.07 -13.36 -13.19
N ALA A 156 4.01 -13.63 -14.10
CA ALA A 156 4.06 -13.00 -15.41
C ALA A 156 2.88 -13.45 -16.29
N GLU A 157 2.54 -14.75 -16.26
CA GLU A 157 1.39 -15.27 -16.98
C GLU A 157 0.07 -14.74 -16.41
N LEU A 158 -0.06 -14.68 -15.08
CA LEU A 158 -1.20 -14.05 -14.40
C LEU A 158 -1.39 -12.61 -14.85
N PHE A 159 -0.31 -11.83 -14.89
CA PHE A 159 -0.35 -10.44 -15.36
C PHE A 159 -0.87 -10.34 -16.79
N VAL A 160 -0.34 -11.13 -17.72
CA VAL A 160 -0.80 -11.10 -19.12
C VAL A 160 -2.26 -11.52 -19.23
N ARG A 161 -2.69 -12.55 -18.51
CA ARG A 161 -4.09 -13.02 -18.54
C ARG A 161 -5.05 -11.97 -17.98
N LEU A 162 -4.71 -11.34 -16.85
CA LEU A 162 -5.52 -10.26 -16.29
C LEU A 162 -5.57 -9.05 -17.23
N LEU A 163 -4.44 -8.70 -17.86
CA LEU A 163 -4.38 -7.61 -18.83
C LEU A 163 -5.32 -7.89 -20.03
N LEU A 164 -5.31 -9.11 -20.56
CA LEU A 164 -6.20 -9.53 -21.64
C LEU A 164 -7.67 -9.57 -21.21
N ALA A 165 -7.95 -9.77 -19.93
CA ALA A 165 -9.28 -9.70 -19.33
C ALA A 165 -9.70 -8.26 -18.94
N GLY A 166 -8.88 -7.24 -19.24
CA GLY A 166 -9.19 -5.83 -18.97
C GLY A 166 -8.72 -5.31 -17.61
N PHE A 167 -8.01 -6.11 -16.81
CA PHE A 167 -7.51 -5.73 -15.49
C PHE A 167 -6.01 -5.47 -15.49
N TYR A 168 -5.61 -4.22 -15.20
CA TYR A 168 -4.21 -3.84 -15.10
C TYR A 168 -3.74 -3.83 -13.64
N LEU A 169 -2.85 -4.75 -13.28
CA LEU A 169 -2.17 -4.81 -11.98
C LEU A 169 -0.65 -4.75 -12.16
N ALA A 170 0.10 -4.59 -11.07
CA ALA A 170 1.55 -4.77 -11.14
C ALA A 170 1.87 -6.22 -11.55
N PRO A 171 2.90 -6.48 -12.39
CA PRO A 171 3.25 -7.83 -12.84
C PRO A 171 3.52 -8.85 -11.73
N ARG A 172 3.84 -8.38 -10.53
CA ARG A 172 4.01 -9.19 -9.33
C ARG A 172 2.71 -9.52 -8.60
N GLY A 173 1.54 -9.22 -9.16
CA GLY A 173 0.22 -9.46 -8.55
C GLY A 173 -0.21 -8.44 -7.48
N LEU A 174 0.50 -7.32 -7.33
CA LEU A 174 0.09 -6.24 -6.42
C LEU A 174 -0.92 -5.33 -7.11
N GLY A 175 -2.00 -5.01 -6.42
CA GLY A 175 -2.92 -3.95 -6.79
C GLY A 175 -3.30 -3.03 -5.63
N ALA A 176 -3.95 -1.93 -5.97
CA ALA A 176 -4.59 -1.03 -5.03
C ALA A 176 -5.97 -0.66 -5.56
N ILE A 177 -6.99 -0.85 -4.73
CA ILE A 177 -8.35 -0.41 -5.02
C ILE A 177 -8.36 1.13 -4.96
N ALA A 178 -8.89 1.74 -6.00
CA ALA A 178 -9.06 3.18 -6.11
C ALA A 178 -10.47 3.58 -5.71
N THR A 179 -10.66 4.82 -5.24
CA THR A 179 -11.96 5.33 -4.79
C THR A 179 -13.08 5.28 -5.85
N PRO A 180 -12.83 5.30 -7.17
CA PRO A 180 -13.90 5.13 -8.16
C PRO A 180 -14.34 3.67 -8.39
N ALA A 181 -13.62 2.68 -7.84
CA ALA A 181 -13.95 1.28 -8.05
C ALA A 181 -15.30 0.92 -7.41
N THR A 182 -16.12 0.19 -8.15
CA THR A 182 -17.44 -0.28 -7.72
C THR A 182 -17.39 -1.73 -7.25
N ASP A 183 -18.45 -2.17 -6.56
CA ASP A 183 -18.63 -3.58 -6.19
C ASP A 183 -18.58 -4.51 -7.43
N VAL A 184 -19.06 -4.04 -8.59
CA VAL A 184 -19.02 -4.79 -9.85
C VAL A 184 -17.58 -4.96 -10.33
N ASP A 185 -16.79 -3.88 -10.35
CA ASP A 185 -15.37 -3.95 -10.76
C ASP A 185 -14.58 -4.95 -9.89
N VAL A 186 -14.87 -4.96 -8.58
CA VAL A 186 -14.22 -5.85 -7.62
C VAL A 186 -14.64 -7.31 -7.81
N ASP A 187 -15.92 -7.57 -8.08
CA ASP A 187 -16.41 -8.93 -8.35
C ASP A 187 -15.90 -9.50 -9.67
N GLU A 188 -15.84 -8.68 -10.71
CA GLU A 188 -15.29 -9.06 -12.01
C GLU A 188 -13.78 -9.33 -11.92
N LEU A 189 -13.04 -8.50 -11.16
CA LEU A 189 -11.63 -8.78 -10.88
C LEU A 189 -11.46 -10.09 -10.12
N ALA A 190 -12.30 -10.37 -9.11
CA ALA A 190 -12.25 -11.61 -8.36
C ALA A 190 -12.48 -12.85 -9.25
N ALA A 191 -13.42 -12.76 -10.20
CA ALA A 191 -13.65 -13.81 -11.18
C ALA A 191 -12.44 -13.99 -12.11
N ALA A 192 -11.93 -12.90 -12.68
CA ALA A 192 -10.78 -12.92 -13.60
C ALA A 192 -9.52 -13.51 -12.95
N ILE A 193 -9.26 -13.20 -11.67
CA ILE A 193 -8.14 -13.78 -10.91
C ILE A 193 -8.24 -15.31 -10.84
N VAL A 194 -9.42 -15.85 -10.57
CA VAL A 194 -9.62 -17.30 -10.45
C VAL A 194 -9.59 -17.98 -11.81
N GLU A 195 -10.20 -17.40 -12.83
CA GLU A 195 -10.13 -17.91 -14.20
C GLU A 195 -8.69 -17.97 -14.73
N ALA A 196 -7.92 -16.91 -14.49
CA ALA A 196 -6.51 -16.88 -14.83
C ALA A 196 -5.72 -17.96 -14.08
N ALA A 197 -5.97 -18.14 -12.78
CA ALA A 197 -5.30 -19.16 -11.98
C ALA A 197 -5.63 -20.60 -12.43
N VAL A 198 -6.90 -20.87 -12.78
CA VAL A 198 -7.32 -22.17 -13.34
C VAL A 198 -6.59 -22.45 -14.66
N ALA A 199 -6.48 -21.43 -15.52
CA ALA A 199 -5.84 -21.59 -16.82
C ALA A 199 -4.31 -21.77 -16.75
N ILE A 200 -3.66 -21.21 -15.72
CA ILE A 200 -2.23 -21.45 -15.43
C ILE A 200 -2.02 -22.89 -14.92
N GLY A 201 -2.98 -23.41 -14.16
CA GLY A 201 -2.92 -24.76 -13.60
C GLY A 201 -2.06 -24.84 -12.33
N PRO A 202 -2.00 -26.03 -11.69
CA PRO A 202 -1.11 -26.26 -10.56
C PRO A 202 0.33 -26.27 -11.07
N GLY A 203 1.11 -25.24 -10.72
CA GLY A 203 2.56 -25.25 -10.87
C GLY A 203 3.22 -26.33 -10.01
#